data_AF-A0A4Q3KZ43-F1
#
_entry.id   AF-A0A4Q3KZ43-F1
#
_cell.length_a   1.000
_cell.length_b   1.000
_cell.length_c   1.000
_cell.angle_alpha   90.00
_cell.angle_beta   90.00
_cell.angle_gamma   90.00
#
_symmetry.space_group_name_H-M   'P 1'
#
loop_
_entity.id
_entity.type
_entity.pdbx_description
1 polymer ?
#
loop_
_entity_poly.entity_id
_entity_poly.type
_entity_poly.pdbx_seq_one_letter_code
_entity_poly.pdbx_strand_id
1 'polypeptide(L)'
;MMRRSRLGAVLLALGLLAGSASAAEQWVPDQNVCNGQESTVSIVQCLQERTDFWDKRLNRAWRAVNASLASEPQRVVALKAAEQAWLKFRDANCAFQYSQGGTIRQIATAGCMLEMTQNRAIELQKELVP
;
A
#
# COMPACT_ATOMS: atom_id res chain seq x y z
N MET A 1 -60.44 -25.24 41.52
CA MET A 1 -59.41 -25.67 40.56
C MET A 1 -58.65 -24.46 40.05
N MET A 2 -57.35 -24.41 40.31
CA MET A 2 -56.43 -23.33 39.93
C MET A 2 -56.27 -23.24 38.40
N ARG A 3 -56.19 -22.04 37.83
CA ARG A 3 -55.59 -21.82 36.49
C ARG A 3 -54.64 -20.64 36.53
N ARG A 4 -53.46 -20.88 35.96
CA ARG A 4 -52.18 -20.20 36.19
C ARG A 4 -52.01 -18.91 35.36
N SER A 5 -51.20 -18.02 35.92
CA SER A 5 -50.64 -16.75 35.42
C SER A 5 -50.07 -16.77 34.00
N ARG A 6 -49.96 -15.58 33.37
CA ARG A 6 -48.80 -15.21 32.54
C ARG A 6 -48.44 -13.73 32.71
N LEU A 7 -47.24 -13.50 33.23
CA LEU A 7 -46.52 -12.22 33.23
C LEU A 7 -46.26 -11.76 31.79
N GLY A 8 -46.57 -10.49 31.48
CA GLY A 8 -46.10 -9.83 30.27
C GLY A 8 -44.82 -9.06 30.60
N ALA A 9 -43.66 -9.57 30.20
CA ALA A 9 -42.39 -8.87 30.31
C ALA A 9 -42.24 -7.90 29.12
N VAL A 10 -42.15 -6.60 29.41
CA VAL A 10 -41.84 -5.55 28.44
C VAL A 10 -40.33 -5.58 28.19
N LEU A 11 -39.91 -5.94 26.98
CA LEU A 11 -38.51 -5.89 26.53
C LEU A 11 -38.22 -4.51 25.93
N LEU A 12 -37.48 -3.65 26.65
CA LEU A 12 -36.82 -2.48 26.07
C LEU A 12 -35.56 -2.95 25.33
N ALA A 13 -35.57 -2.88 24.00
CA ALA A 13 -34.37 -3.07 23.18
C ALA A 13 -33.65 -1.73 23.02
N LEU A 14 -32.56 -1.51 23.77
CA LEU A 14 -31.61 -0.43 23.52
C LEU A 14 -30.68 -0.87 22.37
N GLY A 15 -30.79 -0.22 21.21
CA GLY A 15 -29.97 -0.48 20.05
C GLY A 15 -28.51 -0.08 20.27
N LEU A 16 -27.59 -1.04 20.14
CA LEU A 16 -26.16 -0.79 20.01
C LEU A 16 -25.86 -0.31 18.59
N LEU A 17 -25.56 0.99 18.44
CA LEU A 17 -24.92 1.52 17.23
C LEU A 17 -23.44 1.11 17.25
N ALA A 18 -23.14 -0.11 16.82
CA ALA A 18 -21.76 -0.50 16.48
C ALA A 18 -21.44 0.05 15.09
N GLY A 19 -20.98 1.30 15.02
CA GLY A 19 -20.33 1.81 13.82
C GLY A 19 -19.00 1.11 13.64
N SER A 20 -18.90 0.15 12.71
CA SER A 20 -17.60 -0.38 12.30
C SER A 20 -16.89 0.68 11.47
N ALA A 21 -16.06 1.49 12.11
CA ALA A 21 -15.00 2.20 11.42
C ALA A 21 -14.08 1.13 10.81
N SER A 22 -14.16 0.92 9.51
CA SER A 22 -13.13 0.18 8.78
C SER A 22 -11.82 0.95 8.98
N ALA A 23 -10.93 0.43 9.82
CA ALA A 23 -9.58 0.97 9.95
C ALA A 23 -8.99 0.99 8.53
N ALA A 24 -8.74 2.19 8.00
CA ALA A 24 -8.01 2.32 6.74
C ALA A 24 -6.69 1.54 6.91
N GLU A 25 -6.42 0.61 5.99
CA GLU A 25 -5.21 -0.21 6.07
C GLU A 25 -3.99 0.71 6.08
N GLN A 26 -3.32 0.81 7.23
CA GLN A 26 -2.16 1.69 7.38
C GLN A 26 -0.97 1.05 6.67
N TRP A 27 -0.50 1.67 5.59
CA TRP A 27 0.65 1.21 4.84
C TRP A 27 1.95 1.70 5.50
N VAL A 28 2.58 0.81 6.25
CA VAL A 28 3.90 1.03 6.84
C VAL A 28 4.95 0.48 5.87
N PRO A 29 5.98 1.26 5.45
CA PRO A 29 7.05 0.78 4.59
C PRO A 29 7.77 -0.42 5.20
N ASP A 30 8.19 -1.39 4.39
CA ASP A 30 9.05 -2.45 4.89
C ASP A 30 10.41 -1.88 5.28
N GLN A 31 10.89 -2.29 6.45
CA GLN A 31 12.23 -1.98 6.93
C GLN A 31 12.88 -3.29 7.36
N ASN A 32 14.12 -3.53 6.96
CA ASN A 32 14.91 -4.69 7.38
C ASN A 32 14.27 -6.07 7.10
N VAL A 33 13.20 -6.14 6.29
CA VAL A 33 12.43 -7.38 6.04
C VAL A 33 13.25 -8.45 5.31
N CYS A 34 14.27 -8.04 4.56
CA CYS A 34 15.19 -8.93 3.85
C CYS A 34 16.53 -9.11 4.59
N ASN A 35 16.64 -8.63 5.83
CA ASN A 35 17.82 -8.89 6.66
C ASN A 35 17.81 -10.35 7.11
N GLY A 36 19.01 -10.92 7.32
CA GLY A 36 19.17 -12.32 7.74
C GLY A 36 19.17 -13.34 6.61
N GLN A 37 19.19 -12.89 5.36
CA GLN A 37 19.41 -13.76 4.21
C GLN A 37 20.92 -14.05 4.03
N GLU A 38 21.26 -15.31 3.77
CA GLU A 38 22.65 -15.80 3.80
C GLU A 38 23.50 -15.43 2.57
N SER A 39 22.90 -14.92 1.49
CA SER A 39 23.60 -14.64 0.24
C SER A 39 23.11 -13.37 -0.44
N THR A 40 23.96 -12.75 -1.27
CA THR A 40 23.55 -11.62 -2.12
C THR A 40 22.33 -11.96 -2.98
N VAL A 41 22.29 -13.19 -3.52
CA VAL A 41 21.19 -13.63 -4.39
C VAL A 41 19.88 -13.71 -3.61
N SER A 42 19.88 -14.30 -2.41
CA SER A 42 18.67 -14.41 -1.58
C SER A 42 18.19 -13.05 -1.05
N ILE A 43 19.12 -12.12 -0.74
CA ILE A 43 18.76 -10.73 -0.42
C ILE A 43 18.04 -10.08 -1.61
N VAL A 44 18.62 -10.17 -2.81
CA VAL A 44 18.04 -9.56 -4.03
C VAL A 44 16.67 -10.15 -4.36
N GLN A 45 16.51 -11.46 -4.27
CA GLN A 45 15.22 -12.13 -4.51
C GLN A 45 14.15 -11.64 -3.52
N CYS A 46 14.46 -11.58 -2.23
CA CYS A 46 13.55 -11.02 -1.24
C CYS A 46 13.16 -9.59 -1.59
N LEU A 47 14.12 -8.72 -1.92
CA LEU A 47 13.85 -7.32 -2.28
C LEU A 47 12.95 -7.20 -3.53
N GLN A 48 13.13 -8.07 -4.51
CA GLN A 48 12.28 -8.12 -5.71
C GLN A 48 10.85 -8.55 -5.37
N GLU A 49 10.68 -9.61 -4.57
CA GLU A 49 9.36 -10.08 -4.13
C GLU A 49 8.62 -9.01 -3.31
N ARG A 50 9.33 -8.30 -2.44
CA ARG A 50 8.77 -7.16 -1.71
C ARG A 50 8.42 -6.02 -2.66
N THR A 51 9.24 -5.75 -3.67
CA THR A 51 8.93 -4.74 -4.69
C THR A 51 7.64 -5.09 -5.42
N ASP A 52 7.45 -6.33 -5.84
CA ASP A 52 6.24 -6.80 -6.51
C ASP A 52 4.99 -6.69 -5.61
N PHE A 53 5.15 -6.98 -4.31
CA PHE A 53 4.10 -6.78 -3.33
C PHE A 53 3.68 -5.31 -3.24
N TRP A 54 4.65 -4.39 -3.18
CA TRP A 54 4.36 -2.96 -3.12
C TRP A 54 3.89 -2.36 -4.44
N ASP A 55 4.32 -2.90 -5.57
CA ASP A 55 3.81 -2.48 -6.88
C ASP A 55 2.32 -2.80 -7.03
N LYS A 56 1.86 -3.94 -6.48
CA LYS A 56 0.42 -4.25 -6.40
C LYS A 56 -0.34 -3.23 -5.55
N ARG A 57 0.25 -2.77 -4.45
CA ARG A 57 -0.30 -1.69 -3.61
C ARG A 57 -0.33 -0.36 -4.37
N LEU A 58 0.78 0.04 -5.00
CA LEU A 58 0.87 1.23 -5.84
C LEU A 58 -0.23 1.25 -6.90
N ASN A 59 -0.37 0.19 -7.68
CA ASN A 59 -1.40 0.09 -8.72
C ASN A 59 -2.83 0.10 -8.16
N ARG A 60 -3.05 -0.37 -6.94
CA ARG A 60 -4.34 -0.26 -6.25
C ARG A 60 -4.62 1.20 -5.87
N ALA A 61 -3.66 1.88 -5.25
CA ALA A 61 -3.79 3.28 -4.87
C ALA A 61 -3.98 4.17 -6.10
N TRP A 62 -3.18 4.00 -7.15
CA TRP A 62 -3.32 4.75 -8.41
C TRP A 62 -4.72 4.62 -9.00
N ARG A 63 -5.27 3.40 -9.07
CA ARG A 63 -6.64 3.18 -9.57
C ARG A 63 -7.69 3.87 -8.71
N ALA A 64 -7.53 3.83 -7.39
CA ALA A 64 -8.44 4.49 -6.46
C ALA A 64 -8.39 6.02 -6.61
N VAL A 65 -7.19 6.61 -6.71
CA VAL A 65 -7.02 8.05 -6.93
C VAL A 65 -7.58 8.43 -8.30
N ASN A 66 -7.25 7.68 -9.35
CA ASN A 66 -7.80 7.93 -10.68
C ASN A 66 -9.35 7.88 -10.70
N ALA A 67 -9.95 6.97 -9.94
CA ALA A 67 -11.40 6.86 -9.82
C ALA A 67 -12.02 8.02 -9.02
N SER A 68 -11.37 8.52 -7.97
CA SER A 68 -11.86 9.68 -7.22
C SER A 68 -11.83 10.97 -8.05
N LEU A 69 -10.98 11.03 -9.08
CA LEU A 69 -10.84 12.14 -10.02
C LEU A 69 -11.73 12.04 -11.27
N ALA A 70 -12.72 11.13 -11.31
CA ALA A 70 -13.49 10.84 -12.52
C ALA A 70 -14.20 12.08 -13.13
N SER A 71 -14.56 13.07 -12.33
CA SER A 71 -15.16 14.34 -12.77
C SER A 71 -14.14 15.44 -13.09
N GLU A 72 -12.84 15.17 -12.99
CA GLU A 72 -11.75 16.13 -13.15
C GLU A 72 -10.74 15.68 -14.24
N PRO A 73 -11.11 15.74 -15.54
CA PRO A 73 -10.30 15.15 -16.63
C PRO A 73 -8.86 15.68 -16.69
N GLN A 74 -8.67 16.97 -16.39
CA GLN A 74 -7.32 17.57 -16.37
C GLN A 74 -6.45 16.98 -15.26
N ARG A 75 -7.01 16.68 -14.08
CA ARG A 75 -6.28 16.04 -12.99
C ARG A 75 -5.95 14.58 -13.29
N VAL A 76 -6.86 13.87 -13.97
CA VAL A 76 -6.58 12.50 -14.46
C VAL A 76 -5.39 12.49 -15.43
N VAL A 77 -5.36 13.43 -16.39
CA VAL A 77 -4.24 13.58 -17.32
C VAL A 77 -2.94 13.91 -16.57
N ALA A 78 -3.00 14.82 -15.60
CA ALA A 78 -1.85 15.20 -14.79
C ALA A 78 -1.32 14.03 -13.93
N LEU A 79 -2.20 13.25 -13.29
CA LEU A 79 -1.84 12.07 -12.52
C LEU A 79 -1.13 11.03 -13.40
N LYS A 80 -1.68 10.75 -14.59
CA LYS A 80 -1.05 9.82 -15.53
C LYS A 80 0.34 10.29 -15.97
N ALA A 81 0.48 11.58 -16.27
CA ALA A 81 1.78 12.15 -16.63
C ALA A 81 2.79 12.06 -15.47
N ALA A 82 2.34 12.31 -14.24
CA ALA A 82 3.16 12.19 -13.04
C ALA A 82 3.66 10.75 -12.82
N GLU A 83 2.79 9.73 -12.93
CA GLU A 83 3.21 8.32 -12.83
C GLU A 83 4.23 7.95 -13.91
N GLN A 84 4.01 8.37 -15.16
CA GLN A 84 4.92 8.07 -16.26
C GLN A 84 6.30 8.71 -16.06
N ALA A 85 6.34 9.94 -15.55
CA ALA A 85 7.58 10.62 -15.22
C ALA A 85 8.29 9.95 -14.03
N TRP A 86 7.52 9.57 -13.00
CA TRP A 86 8.04 8.86 -11.84
C TRP A 86 8.67 7.51 -12.22
N LEU A 87 8.03 6.71 -13.08
CA LEU A 87 8.59 5.44 -13.56
C LEU A 87 9.96 5.64 -14.23
N LYS A 88 10.07 6.63 -15.12
CA LYS A 88 11.35 6.95 -15.78
C LYS A 88 12.41 7.39 -14.77
N PHE A 89 12.03 8.22 -13.80
CA PHE A 89 12.94 8.65 -12.74
C PHE A 89 13.40 7.48 -11.86
N ARG A 90 12.49 6.63 -11.40
CA ARG A 90 12.80 5.42 -10.62
C ARG A 90 13.79 4.55 -11.35
N ASP A 91 13.50 4.23 -12.61
CA ASP A 91 14.34 3.32 -13.38
C ASP A 91 15.73 3.92 -13.62
N ALA A 92 15.83 5.21 -13.93
CA ALA A 92 17.12 5.90 -14.08
C ALA A 92 17.90 6.01 -12.76
N ASN A 93 17.22 6.37 -11.67
CA ASN A 93 17.82 6.52 -10.36
C ASN A 93 18.32 5.18 -9.82
N CYS A 94 17.55 4.10 -9.97
CA CYS A 94 17.97 2.78 -9.54
C CYS A 94 19.02 2.17 -10.46
N ALA A 95 19.02 2.48 -11.76
CA ALA A 95 20.13 2.12 -12.65
C ALA A 95 21.45 2.80 -12.23
N PHE A 96 21.40 4.04 -11.74
CA PHE A 96 22.57 4.70 -11.14
C PHE A 96 23.08 3.93 -9.91
N GLN A 97 22.20 3.38 -9.07
CA GLN A 97 22.64 2.55 -7.93
C GLN A 97 23.43 1.30 -8.36
N TYR A 98 23.21 0.81 -9.58
CA TYR A 98 23.98 -0.30 -10.14
C TYR A 98 25.42 0.10 -10.52
N SER A 99 25.75 1.39 -10.63
CA SER A 99 27.10 1.84 -11.01
C SER A 99 28.15 1.62 -9.92
N GLN A 100 27.75 1.12 -8.75
CA GLN A 100 28.64 0.77 -7.66
C GLN A 100 29.51 -0.45 -8.01
N GLY A 101 30.69 -0.55 -7.40
CA GLY A 101 31.60 -1.69 -7.55
C GLY A 101 31.15 -2.93 -6.76
N GLY A 102 31.65 -4.10 -7.14
CA GLY A 102 31.38 -5.36 -6.42
C GLY A 102 29.95 -5.91 -6.56
N THR A 103 29.63 -6.92 -5.78
CA THR A 103 28.30 -7.59 -5.81
C THR A 103 27.21 -6.78 -5.11
N ILE A 104 27.58 -5.86 -4.20
CA ILE A 104 26.66 -5.01 -3.44
C ILE A 104 25.74 -4.17 -4.34
N ARG A 105 26.20 -3.82 -5.56
CA ARG A 105 25.40 -3.07 -6.55
C ARG A 105 24.05 -3.72 -6.87
N GLN A 106 23.97 -5.05 -6.80
CA GLN A 106 22.71 -5.78 -7.03
C GLN A 106 21.71 -5.52 -5.90
N ILE A 107 22.18 -5.56 -4.65
CA ILE A 107 21.38 -5.26 -3.46
C ILE A 107 20.98 -3.78 -3.48
N ALA A 108 21.92 -2.86 -3.78
CA ALA A 108 21.64 -1.43 -3.82
C ALA A 108 20.56 -1.08 -4.85
N THR A 109 20.65 -1.66 -6.05
CA THR A 109 19.65 -1.46 -7.10
C THR A 109 18.29 -2.03 -6.70
N ALA A 110 18.25 -3.26 -6.16
CA ALA A 110 17.00 -3.89 -5.72
C ALA A 110 16.36 -3.15 -4.54
N GLY A 111 17.17 -2.67 -3.59
CA GLY A 111 16.72 -1.87 -2.46
C GLY A 111 16.12 -0.53 -2.90
N CYS A 112 16.75 0.15 -3.86
CA CYS A 112 16.21 1.37 -4.47
C CYS A 112 14.83 1.13 -5.10
N MET A 113 14.67 0.04 -5.86
CA MET A 113 13.40 -0.30 -6.48
C MET A 113 12.30 -0.51 -5.44
N LEU A 114 12.59 -1.22 -4.35
CA LEU A 114 11.66 -1.41 -3.24
C LEU A 114 11.30 -0.08 -2.59
N GLU A 115 12.29 0.68 -2.12
CA GLU A 115 12.08 1.93 -1.39
C GLU A 115 11.23 2.92 -2.19
N MET A 116 11.58 3.18 -3.44
CA MET A 116 10.86 4.13 -4.29
C MET A 116 9.42 3.67 -4.55
N THR A 117 9.21 2.37 -4.76
CA THR A 117 7.87 1.80 -5.01
C THR A 117 6.98 1.89 -3.76
N GLN A 118 7.54 1.60 -2.57
CA GLN A 118 6.84 1.78 -1.29
C GLN A 118 6.41 3.23 -1.09
N ASN A 119 7.34 4.16 -1.28
CA ASN A 119 7.10 5.58 -1.07
C ASN A 119 6.02 6.10 -2.01
N ARG A 120 6.05 5.71 -3.29
CA ARG A 120 5.02 6.12 -4.25
C ARG A 120 3.65 5.53 -3.91
N ALA A 121 3.60 4.26 -3.50
CA ALA A 121 2.36 3.64 -3.06
C ALA A 121 1.73 4.41 -1.88
N ILE A 122 2.54 4.77 -0.89
CA ILE A 122 2.09 5.51 0.31
C ILE A 122 1.69 6.95 -0.04
N GLU A 123 2.43 7.62 -0.92
CA GLU A 123 2.07 8.95 -1.43
C GLU A 123 0.68 8.92 -2.08
N LEU A 124 0.44 8.01 -3.02
CA LEU A 124 -0.87 7.85 -3.66
C LEU A 124 -1.97 7.43 -2.66
N GLN A 125 -1.65 6.63 -1.66
CA GLN A 125 -2.60 6.25 -0.61
C GLN A 125 -3.04 7.46 0.22
N LYS A 126 -2.15 8.45 0.44
CA LYS A 126 -2.47 9.68 1.19
C LYS A 126 -3.41 10.60 0.41
N GLU A 127 -3.37 10.60 -0.92
CA GLU A 127 -4.33 11.34 -1.76
C GLU A 127 -5.80 10.87 -1.59
N LEU A 128 -6.01 9.70 -0.97
CA LEU A 128 -7.33 9.13 -0.68
C LEU A 128 -7.85 9.46 0.72
N VAL A 129 -7.01 10.03 1.58
CA VAL A 129 -7.38 10.38 2.95
C VAL A 129 -7.90 11.83 2.95
N PRO A 130 -9.15 12.08 3.41
CA PRO A 130 -9.72 13.43 3.51
C PRO A 130 -8.94 14.37 4.44
#